data_AF-A0AAV3RY29-F1
#
_entry.id   AF-A0AAV3RY29-F1
#
_cell.length_a   1.000
_cell.length_b   1.000
_cell.length_c   1.000
_cell.angle_alpha   90.00
_cell.angle_beta   90.00
_cell.angle_gamma   90.00
#
_symmetry.space_group_name_H-M   'P 1'
#
loop_
_entity.id
_entity.type
_entity.pdbx_description
1 polymer ?
#
loop_
_entity_poly.entity_id
_entity_poly.type
_entity_poly.pdbx_seq_one_letter_code
_entity_poly.pdbx_strand_id
1 'polypeptide(L)'
;MKMIQAITQSHTEAGTHVPLLIQNILKGVFERDSMVQLWIAEEVIDGEATERLEDKGYICLQILLSQGYIEQSGLLKGDDHLKYKVSEYYANRGSLVDDFLIINKDGFSNISRMPLHLSLPAERFDCQIPNIIQMCQRLRTLLLLGECKYLVKQVPRDLFLSLNLLRTLVLSGTQVSEVPSSVGHLEDLRYFDLSGTLIRELPGVLCDLVSLQTLKLRDCFRFIALPKGMKKLINLRHLDLDIVRQLSYMPKSMGRLVNLQTFKGFIVGTDEECAIGELCRLNNITGSFCISCLENVLNVEEAKMADLKSKSYITKLVLRWEECINAEAEQEILECLLPHPNLSELQIQFFSGSALPSWMSDPSFTMLINITLYKCINCSFLPRIGNLLSLKILRIFGMDKVIDIDCMFCCNPQGSSYLLSFPSLEELIIENMSQLEKWTLIGTDDLPCLRHLSIRNCPRLVELPSMSSLYSLKYLELNSFYELEWLPDMPASLETLIIQDCQKLQEQCRKGEGRDWPKFAHVPNIWIQHRQISPISSL
;
A
#
# COMPACT_ATOMS: atom_id res chain seq x y z
N MET A 1 6.30 -17.35 24.57
CA MET A 1 7.39 -16.64 25.31
C MET A 1 8.80 -17.20 25.11
N LYS A 2 9.02 -18.28 24.34
CA LYS A 2 10.34 -18.92 24.17
C LYS A 2 11.41 -17.95 23.62
N MET A 3 11.08 -17.15 22.61
CA MET A 3 12.02 -16.20 22.00
C MET A 3 12.41 -15.04 22.93
N ILE A 4 11.43 -14.38 23.57
CA ILE A 4 11.70 -13.27 24.49
C ILE A 4 12.46 -13.76 25.73
N GLN A 5 12.08 -14.91 26.31
CA GLN A 5 12.82 -15.51 27.43
C GLN A 5 14.24 -15.91 27.01
N ALA A 6 14.42 -16.43 25.80
CA ALA A 6 15.74 -16.80 25.31
C ALA A 6 16.63 -15.59 24.99
N ILE A 7 16.07 -14.50 24.43
CA ILE A 7 16.79 -13.24 24.18
C ILE A 7 17.12 -12.53 25.50
N THR A 8 16.26 -12.62 26.52
CA THR A 8 16.46 -11.94 27.82
C THR A 8 17.30 -12.75 28.81
N GLN A 9 17.37 -14.09 28.69
CA GLN A 9 18.14 -14.95 29.59
C GLN A 9 19.53 -15.35 29.07
N SER A 10 19.88 -15.05 27.81
CA SER A 10 21.17 -15.47 27.23
C SER A 10 22.28 -14.41 27.38
N HIS A 11 23.09 -14.59 28.42
CA HIS A 11 24.56 -14.49 28.28
C HIS A 11 25.19 -15.87 27.97
N THR A 12 24.37 -16.90 27.74
CA THR A 12 24.77 -18.27 27.45
C THR A 12 24.12 -18.76 26.14
N GLU A 13 24.95 -19.34 25.28
CA GLU A 13 24.81 -19.51 23.82
C GLU A 13 23.67 -20.43 23.32
N ALA A 14 22.79 -20.95 24.20
CA ALA A 14 21.80 -21.97 23.82
C ALA A 14 20.39 -21.43 23.51
N GLY A 15 20.01 -20.25 24.02
CA GLY A 15 18.69 -19.65 23.76
C GLY A 15 18.61 -18.90 22.41
N THR A 16 19.76 -18.54 21.88
CA THR A 16 19.98 -17.72 20.68
C THR A 16 19.76 -18.46 19.36
N HIS A 17 19.56 -19.79 19.39
CA HIS A 17 19.55 -20.59 18.16
C HIS A 17 18.37 -20.26 17.24
N VAL A 18 17.12 -20.24 17.68
CA VAL A 18 15.96 -20.15 16.77
C VAL A 18 15.83 -18.82 15.98
N PRO A 19 16.16 -17.63 16.53
CA PRO A 19 16.23 -16.38 15.76
C PRO A 19 17.39 -16.34 14.74
N LEU A 20 18.57 -16.86 15.12
CA LEU A 20 19.80 -16.83 14.30
C LEU A 20 19.79 -17.91 13.19
N LEU A 21 19.33 -19.10 13.53
CA LEU A 21 18.17 -19.72 12.92
C LEU A 21 17.72 -19.32 11.50
N ILE A 22 16.73 -18.43 11.54
CA ILE A 22 16.00 -17.82 10.42
C ILE A 22 16.78 -16.65 9.79
N GLN A 23 17.91 -16.26 10.38
CA GLN A 23 18.80 -15.25 9.83
C GLN A 23 19.82 -15.83 8.83
N ASN A 24 20.25 -17.09 9.03
CA ASN A 24 21.08 -17.81 8.07
C ASN A 24 20.34 -18.12 6.74
N ILE A 25 19.02 -18.01 6.75
CA ILE A 25 18.09 -18.23 5.62
C ILE A 25 18.22 -17.16 4.52
N LEU A 26 18.68 -15.94 4.82
CA LEU A 26 18.56 -14.82 3.88
C LEU A 26 19.87 -14.31 3.27
N LYS A 27 21.06 -14.61 3.85
CA LYS A 27 22.38 -14.11 3.38
C LYS A 27 22.31 -12.74 2.67
N GLY A 28 21.59 -11.80 3.28
CA GLY A 28 21.08 -10.67 2.51
C GLY A 28 20.08 -9.84 3.29
N VAL A 29 19.40 -9.00 2.53
CA VAL A 29 18.48 -7.98 3.03
C VAL A 29 17.06 -8.53 3.03
N PHE A 30 16.29 -8.28 4.09
CA PHE A 30 14.93 -8.78 4.25
C PHE A 30 13.96 -7.73 4.74
N GLU A 31 12.68 -7.94 4.47
CA GLU A 31 11.59 -7.11 4.96
C GLU A 31 11.17 -7.53 6.37
N ARG A 32 10.77 -6.54 7.17
CA ARG A 32 10.27 -6.72 8.54
C ARG A 32 9.19 -7.80 8.66
N ASP A 33 8.14 -7.66 7.86
CA ASP A 33 6.94 -8.49 7.95
C ASP A 33 7.23 -9.93 7.50
N SER A 34 8.08 -10.08 6.48
CA SER A 34 8.56 -11.39 6.02
C SER A 34 9.26 -12.19 7.12
N MET A 35 10.10 -11.53 7.93
CA MET A 35 10.78 -12.18 9.04
C MET A 35 9.80 -12.63 10.13
N VAL A 36 8.86 -11.76 10.51
CA VAL A 36 7.86 -12.08 11.53
C VAL A 36 6.96 -13.24 11.10
N GLN A 37 6.53 -13.27 9.83
CA GLN A 37 5.71 -14.34 9.27
C GLN A 37 6.45 -15.69 9.29
N LEU A 38 7.76 -15.71 8.98
CA LEU A 38 8.59 -16.91 9.10
C LEU A 38 8.71 -17.39 10.55
N TRP A 39 8.87 -16.46 11.49
CA TRP A 39 8.90 -16.78 12.92
C TRP A 39 7.58 -17.39 13.41
N ILE A 40 6.45 -16.94 12.89
CA ILE A 40 5.13 -17.52 13.19
C ILE A 40 5.02 -18.93 12.58
N ALA A 41 5.40 -19.09 11.32
CA ALA A 41 5.34 -20.37 10.61
C ALA A 41 6.22 -21.46 11.26
N GLU A 42 7.39 -21.10 11.75
CA GLU A 42 8.30 -22.00 12.46
C GLU A 42 7.98 -22.14 13.96
N GLU A 43 6.87 -21.57 14.44
CA GLU A 43 6.41 -21.60 15.84
C GLU A 43 7.43 -21.04 16.86
N VAL A 44 8.20 -20.05 16.42
CA VAL A 44 9.17 -19.33 17.25
C VAL A 44 8.45 -18.35 18.18
N ILE A 45 7.41 -17.71 17.65
CA ILE A 45 6.51 -16.84 18.40
C ILE A 45 5.32 -17.65 18.87
N ASP A 46 4.95 -17.44 20.14
CA ASP A 46 3.83 -18.10 20.78
C ASP A 46 3.06 -17.06 21.62
N GLY A 47 1.74 -17.19 21.68
CA GLY A 47 0.85 -16.23 22.30
C GLY A 47 -0.50 -16.83 22.66
N GLU A 48 -1.24 -16.10 23.49
CA GLU A 48 -2.62 -16.46 23.82
C GLU A 48 -3.51 -16.29 22.58
N ALA A 49 -4.63 -17.01 22.55
CA ALA A 49 -5.52 -17.04 21.38
C ALA A 49 -6.09 -15.65 20.99
N THR A 50 -6.06 -14.67 21.89
CA THR A 50 -6.56 -13.31 21.69
C THR A 50 -5.51 -12.34 21.15
N GLU A 51 -4.24 -12.72 21.13
CA GLU A 51 -3.14 -11.81 20.77
C GLU A 51 -2.76 -11.94 19.28
N ARG A 52 -2.43 -10.82 18.66
CA ARG A 52 -1.80 -10.81 17.33
C ARG A 52 -0.34 -11.23 17.47
N LEU A 53 0.02 -12.38 16.90
CA LEU A 53 1.38 -12.89 16.94
C LEU A 53 2.38 -11.95 16.25
N GLU A 54 1.91 -11.19 15.28
CA GLU A 54 2.67 -10.20 14.52
C GLU A 54 3.14 -9.07 15.42
N ASP A 55 2.29 -8.57 16.31
CA ASP A 55 2.64 -7.50 17.26
C ASP A 55 3.78 -7.96 18.18
N LYS A 56 3.71 -9.22 18.64
CA LYS A 56 4.82 -9.84 19.41
C LYS A 56 6.08 -10.00 18.57
N GLY A 57 5.93 -10.39 17.31
CA GLY A 57 7.04 -10.49 16.37
C GLY A 57 7.72 -9.14 16.15
N TYR A 58 6.95 -8.07 15.99
CA TYR A 58 7.47 -6.71 15.87
C TYR A 58 8.20 -6.27 17.14
N ILE A 59 7.68 -6.59 18.33
CA ILE A 59 8.38 -6.33 19.59
C ILE A 59 9.72 -7.08 19.64
N CYS A 60 9.75 -8.37 19.27
CA CYS A 60 10.99 -9.15 19.24
C CYS A 60 12.00 -8.54 18.25
N LEU A 61 11.54 -8.12 17.08
CA LEU A 61 12.36 -7.47 16.06
C LEU A 61 12.95 -6.14 16.56
N GLN A 62 12.17 -5.33 17.28
CA GLN A 62 12.66 -4.10 17.91
C GLN A 62 13.72 -4.38 18.98
N ILE A 63 13.57 -5.43 19.78
CA ILE A 63 14.60 -5.85 20.74
C ILE A 63 15.90 -6.21 20.01
N LEU A 64 15.83 -7.02 18.95
CA LEU A 64 16.99 -7.39 18.16
C LEU A 64 17.69 -6.18 17.50
N LEU A 65 16.92 -5.19 17.03
CA LEU A 65 17.46 -3.91 16.54
C LEU A 65 18.19 -3.16 17.66
N SER A 66 17.57 -3.03 18.83
CA SER A 66 18.14 -2.28 19.96
C SER A 66 19.43 -2.90 20.51
N GLN A 67 19.59 -4.21 20.34
CA GLN A 67 20.75 -4.98 20.80
C GLN A 67 21.82 -5.14 19.71
N GLY A 68 21.62 -4.59 18.51
CA GLY A 68 22.59 -4.61 17.41
C GLY A 68 22.74 -5.96 16.70
N TYR A 69 21.79 -6.89 16.87
CA TYR A 69 21.79 -8.16 16.12
C TYR A 69 21.41 -7.96 14.65
N ILE A 70 20.49 -7.01 14.41
CA ILE A 70 20.06 -6.62 13.08
C ILE A 70 20.24 -5.12 12.91
N GLU A 71 20.48 -4.70 11.68
CA GLU A 71 20.73 -3.33 11.28
C GLU A 71 19.77 -2.99 10.13
N GLN A 72 19.32 -1.74 10.09
CA GLN A 72 18.56 -1.25 8.95
C GLN A 72 19.50 -1.14 7.74
N SER A 73 19.16 -1.84 6.66
CA SER A 73 19.80 -1.64 5.36
C SER A 73 19.27 -0.36 4.73
N GLY A 74 20.11 0.39 4.03
CA GLY A 74 19.69 1.61 3.33
C GLY A 74 18.50 1.36 2.38
N LEU A 75 17.65 2.38 2.17
CA LEU A 75 16.57 2.33 1.20
C LEU A 75 17.15 2.10 -0.21
N LEU A 76 16.80 0.99 -0.85
CA LEU A 76 17.03 0.84 -2.29
C LEU A 76 16.02 1.76 -3.01
N LYS A 77 16.48 2.54 -3.99
CA LYS A 77 15.62 3.47 -4.73
C LYS A 77 14.39 2.74 -5.30
N GLY A 78 13.19 3.19 -4.92
CA GLY A 78 11.92 2.69 -5.44
C GLY A 78 11.24 1.60 -4.61
N ASP A 79 11.77 1.25 -3.43
CA ASP A 79 11.12 0.34 -2.49
C ASP A 79 10.66 1.09 -1.24
N ASP A 80 9.34 1.09 -0.99
CA ASP A 80 8.74 1.73 0.18
C ASP A 80 8.91 0.90 1.47
N HIS A 81 9.44 -0.33 1.37
CA HIS A 81 9.61 -1.20 2.53
C HIS A 81 10.98 -1.06 3.20
N LEU A 82 10.94 -0.82 4.51
CA LEU A 82 12.11 -0.86 5.38
C LEU A 82 12.75 -2.25 5.32
N LYS A 83 14.03 -2.24 4.99
CA LYS A 83 14.85 -3.41 4.76
C LYS A 83 15.88 -3.55 5.87
N TYR A 84 16.12 -4.78 6.28
CA TYR A 84 16.98 -5.12 7.42
C TYR A 84 18.01 -6.14 6.99
N LYS A 85 19.16 -6.14 7.64
CA LYS A 85 20.19 -7.16 7.49
C LYS A 85 20.70 -7.57 8.86
N VAL A 86 21.29 -8.75 8.94
CA VAL A 86 22.01 -9.19 10.14
C VAL A 86 23.32 -8.41 10.21
N SER A 87 23.73 -8.01 11.41
CA SER A 87 25.04 -7.37 11.59
C SER A 87 26.18 -8.31 11.19
N GLU A 88 27.20 -7.78 10.52
CA GLU A 88 28.34 -8.57 10.03
C GLU A 88 29.07 -9.31 11.16
N TYR A 89 29.09 -8.73 12.36
CA TYR A 89 29.68 -9.34 13.55
C TYR A 89 29.03 -10.70 13.89
N TYR A 90 27.70 -10.77 13.84
CA TYR A 90 26.95 -11.99 14.15
C TYR A 90 26.88 -12.95 12.96
N ALA A 91 26.85 -12.43 11.72
CA ALA A 91 26.87 -13.24 10.51
C ALA A 91 28.11 -14.14 10.42
N ASN A 92 29.27 -13.68 10.90
CA ASN A 92 30.53 -14.43 10.87
C ASN A 92 30.69 -15.42 12.05
N ARG A 93 29.86 -15.32 13.09
CA ARG A 93 29.89 -16.19 14.28
C ARG A 93 28.85 -17.31 14.28
N GLY A 94 27.91 -17.30 13.35
CA GLY A 94 26.95 -18.39 13.17
C GLY A 94 27.63 -19.66 12.67
N SER A 95 28.19 -20.47 13.57
CA SER A 95 28.58 -21.84 13.25
C SER A 95 27.35 -22.60 12.75
N LEU A 96 27.48 -23.31 11.63
CA LEU A 96 26.47 -24.24 11.14
C LEU A 96 26.10 -25.20 12.30
N VAL A 97 24.88 -25.07 12.81
CA VAL A 97 24.29 -26.03 13.74
C VAL A 97 23.93 -27.26 12.91
N ASP A 98 24.12 -28.48 13.43
CA ASP A 98 23.87 -29.75 12.72
C ASP A 98 22.47 -29.83 12.04
N ASP A 99 21.50 -29.04 12.49
CA ASP A 99 20.15 -28.98 11.95
C ASP A 99 19.99 -28.08 10.68
N PHE A 100 21.04 -27.38 10.24
CA PHE A 100 20.97 -26.37 9.18
C PHE A 100 22.01 -26.59 8.09
N LEU A 101 21.56 -26.53 6.84
CA LEU A 101 22.42 -26.65 5.67
C LEU A 101 22.17 -25.50 4.69
N ILE A 102 23.25 -24.78 4.34
CA ILE A 102 23.24 -23.74 3.31
C ILE A 102 24.15 -24.19 2.17
N ILE A 103 23.59 -24.47 1.00
CA ILE A 103 24.34 -24.93 -0.17
C ILE A 103 24.85 -23.69 -0.93
N ASN A 104 25.86 -23.05 -0.34
CA ASN A 104 26.55 -21.90 -0.93
C ASN A 104 28.07 -22.09 -0.97
N LYS A 105 28.62 -22.92 -0.08
CA LYS A 105 30.07 -23.06 0.16
C LYS A 105 30.53 -24.53 0.12
N ASP A 106 29.75 -25.44 0.71
CA ASP A 106 30.08 -26.85 0.79
C ASP A 106 28.99 -27.65 0.05
N GLY A 107 29.39 -28.55 -0.86
CA GLY A 107 28.45 -29.47 -1.49
C GLY A 107 27.80 -30.41 -0.47
N PHE A 108 26.90 -31.29 -0.91
CA PHE A 108 26.25 -32.29 -0.04
C PHE A 108 27.22 -33.35 0.55
N SER A 109 28.51 -33.28 0.26
CA SER A 109 29.51 -34.32 0.52
C SER A 109 29.86 -34.55 2.00
N ASN A 110 29.45 -33.67 2.93
CA ASN A 110 29.82 -33.73 4.36
C ASN A 110 28.63 -33.83 5.33
N ILE A 111 27.44 -34.23 4.86
CA ILE A 111 26.24 -34.27 5.72
C ILE A 111 26.24 -35.53 6.58
N SER A 112 26.64 -35.41 7.85
CA SER A 112 26.60 -36.49 8.85
C SER A 112 25.17 -36.76 9.37
N ARG A 113 24.29 -35.75 9.34
CA ARG A 113 22.87 -35.80 9.72
C ARG A 113 22.02 -34.96 8.76
N MET A 114 20.86 -35.46 8.36
CA MET A 114 19.96 -34.73 7.45
C MET A 114 19.44 -33.44 8.10
N PRO A 115 19.49 -32.29 7.38
CA PRO A 115 19.12 -31.00 7.95
C PRO A 115 17.61 -30.87 8.17
N LEU A 116 17.23 -30.07 9.16
CA LEU A 116 15.87 -29.58 9.37
C LEU A 116 15.55 -28.38 8.48
N HIS A 117 16.56 -27.58 8.10
CA HIS A 117 16.35 -26.37 7.30
C HIS A 117 17.41 -26.28 6.20
N LEU A 118 16.92 -26.07 4.98
CA LEU A 118 17.73 -26.07 3.77
C LEU A 118 17.54 -24.77 3.00
N SER A 119 18.64 -24.08 2.73
CA SER A 119 18.68 -22.93 1.83
C SER A 119 19.64 -23.20 0.67
N LEU A 120 19.16 -22.99 -0.55
CA LEU A 120 19.96 -23.17 -1.75
C LEU A 120 19.64 -22.09 -2.81
N PRO A 121 20.66 -21.52 -3.46
CA PRO A 121 20.46 -20.65 -4.61
C PRO A 121 19.82 -21.44 -5.75
N ALA A 122 18.79 -20.88 -6.37
CA ALA A 122 18.03 -21.54 -7.43
C ALA A 122 18.92 -21.93 -8.63
N GLU A 123 20.08 -21.29 -8.82
CA GLU A 123 21.05 -21.64 -9.87
C GLU A 123 21.64 -23.04 -9.68
N ARG A 124 21.62 -23.55 -8.44
CA ARG A 124 22.15 -24.87 -8.07
C ARG A 124 21.11 -25.97 -8.17
N PHE A 125 19.84 -25.66 -8.39
CA PHE A 125 18.77 -26.64 -8.47
C PHE A 125 18.78 -27.34 -9.84
N ASP A 126 19.76 -28.25 -10.00
CA ASP A 126 19.94 -29.09 -11.18
C ASP A 126 19.17 -30.42 -11.06
N CYS A 127 19.43 -31.37 -11.98
CA CYS A 127 18.71 -32.65 -12.01
C CYS A 127 19.00 -33.59 -10.83
N GLN A 128 20.07 -33.38 -10.05
CA GLN A 128 20.42 -34.26 -8.93
C GLN A 128 19.85 -33.75 -7.60
N ILE A 129 19.76 -32.43 -7.43
CA ILE A 129 19.31 -31.80 -6.19
C ILE A 129 17.92 -32.27 -5.71
N PRO A 130 16.89 -32.39 -6.56
CA PRO A 130 15.58 -32.88 -6.13
C PRO A 130 15.61 -34.23 -5.43
N ASN A 131 16.40 -35.18 -5.95
CA ASN A 131 16.52 -36.51 -5.38
C ASN A 131 17.16 -36.46 -3.97
N ILE A 132 18.12 -35.57 -3.77
CA ILE A 132 18.76 -35.39 -2.46
C ILE A 132 17.79 -34.75 -1.47
N ILE A 133 17.03 -33.72 -1.91
CA ILE A 133 16.01 -33.08 -1.07
C ILE A 133 14.95 -34.11 -0.64
N GLN A 134 14.53 -35.00 -1.53
CA GLN A 134 13.56 -36.06 -1.20
C GLN A 134 14.04 -37.00 -0.08
N MET A 135 15.37 -37.14 0.12
CA MET A 135 15.94 -37.92 1.22
C MET A 135 15.90 -37.16 2.56
N CYS A 136 15.70 -35.85 2.57
CA CYS A 136 15.60 -35.02 3.76
C CYS A 136 14.19 -35.07 4.38
N GLN A 137 13.73 -36.24 4.81
CA GLN A 137 12.36 -36.45 5.31
C GLN A 137 12.01 -35.68 6.60
N ARG A 138 13.01 -35.12 7.29
CA ARG A 138 12.83 -34.28 8.49
C ARG A 138 12.77 -32.77 8.17
N LEU A 139 12.85 -32.40 6.90
CA LEU A 139 12.95 -31.01 6.47
C LEU A 139 11.69 -30.23 6.83
N ARG A 140 11.89 -29.12 7.55
CA ARG A 140 10.86 -28.13 7.93
C ARG A 140 10.88 -26.89 7.06
N THR A 141 12.05 -26.47 6.60
CA THR A 141 12.19 -25.28 5.75
C THR A 141 12.98 -25.61 4.49
N LEU A 142 12.44 -25.25 3.34
CA LEU A 142 13.09 -25.31 2.04
C LEU A 142 13.04 -23.95 1.36
N LEU A 143 14.21 -23.39 1.07
CA LEU A 143 14.34 -22.07 0.44
C LEU A 143 15.11 -22.20 -0.86
N LEU A 144 14.40 -21.99 -1.96
CA LEU A 144 14.95 -21.91 -3.31
C LEU A 144 14.90 -20.44 -3.73
N LEU A 145 15.99 -19.70 -3.48
CA LEU A 145 16.06 -18.25 -3.71
C LEU A 145 16.68 -17.94 -5.07
N GLY A 146 16.08 -17.05 -5.85
CA GLY A 146 16.57 -16.67 -7.18
C GLY A 146 16.90 -15.19 -7.36
N GLU A 147 18.03 -14.88 -8.00
CA GLU A 147 18.44 -13.50 -8.34
C GLU A 147 18.27 -13.13 -9.84
N CYS A 148 17.42 -13.85 -10.58
CA CYS A 148 17.01 -13.64 -11.98
C CYS A 148 17.88 -14.18 -13.16
N LYS A 149 17.14 -14.42 -14.26
CA LYS A 149 17.42 -14.73 -15.68
C LYS A 149 17.54 -16.19 -16.17
N TYR A 150 17.91 -17.20 -15.38
CA TYR A 150 18.08 -18.58 -15.91
C TYR A 150 17.61 -19.73 -14.99
N LEU A 151 16.68 -19.46 -14.08
CA LEU A 151 16.39 -20.31 -12.91
C LEU A 151 15.30 -21.37 -13.11
N VAL A 152 15.15 -22.25 -12.10
CA VAL A 152 14.17 -23.35 -11.97
C VAL A 152 12.86 -23.02 -12.67
N LYS A 153 12.60 -23.72 -13.79
CA LYS A 153 11.38 -23.54 -14.58
C LYS A 153 10.22 -24.39 -14.08
N GLN A 154 10.55 -25.56 -13.52
CA GLN A 154 9.59 -26.53 -13.03
C GLN A 154 10.11 -27.17 -11.76
N VAL A 155 9.22 -27.34 -10.79
CA VAL A 155 9.47 -28.16 -9.61
C VAL A 155 9.10 -29.60 -9.97
N PRO A 156 9.97 -30.60 -9.71
CA PRO A 156 9.65 -32.01 -9.98
C PRO A 156 8.35 -32.44 -9.30
N ARG A 157 7.53 -33.19 -10.04
CA ARG A 157 6.16 -33.51 -9.63
C ARG A 157 6.09 -34.31 -8.34
N ASP A 158 7.12 -35.08 -8.04
CA ASP A 158 7.26 -35.98 -6.92
C ASP A 158 8.08 -35.39 -5.75
N LEU A 159 8.62 -34.17 -5.89
CA LEU A 159 9.49 -33.55 -4.88
C LEU A 159 8.83 -33.50 -3.50
N PHE A 160 7.54 -33.16 -3.46
CA PHE A 160 6.81 -32.91 -2.22
C PHE A 160 6.24 -34.19 -1.57
N LEU A 161 6.33 -35.35 -2.24
CA LEU A 161 5.74 -36.60 -1.73
C LEU A 161 6.44 -37.15 -0.47
N SER A 162 7.68 -36.73 -0.20
CA SER A 162 8.47 -37.20 0.94
C SER A 162 8.74 -36.13 2.01
N LEU A 163 8.27 -34.89 1.81
CA LEU A 163 8.57 -33.73 2.65
C LEU A 163 7.42 -33.38 3.60
N ASN A 164 6.80 -34.38 4.22
CA ASN A 164 5.53 -34.23 4.96
C ASN A 164 5.61 -33.29 6.18
N LEU A 165 6.81 -33.03 6.69
CA LEU A 165 7.06 -32.15 7.85
C LEU A 165 7.40 -30.70 7.44
N LEU A 166 7.32 -30.38 6.15
CA LEU A 166 7.69 -29.07 5.63
C LEU A 166 6.66 -28.02 6.06
N ARG A 167 7.14 -26.98 6.76
CA ARG A 167 6.36 -25.83 7.25
C ARG A 167 6.58 -24.59 6.41
N THR A 168 7.78 -24.43 5.85
CA THR A 168 8.16 -23.26 5.06
C THR A 168 8.70 -23.68 3.71
N LEU A 169 8.09 -23.16 2.65
CA LEU A 169 8.54 -23.32 1.27
C LEU A 169 8.67 -21.94 0.61
N VAL A 170 9.87 -21.61 0.15
CA VAL A 170 10.13 -20.36 -0.59
C VAL A 170 10.67 -20.72 -1.96
N LEU A 171 9.97 -20.25 -2.99
CA LEU A 171 10.33 -20.36 -4.40
C LEU A 171 10.47 -18.96 -5.05
N SER A 172 10.56 -17.92 -4.23
CA SER A 172 10.56 -16.51 -4.65
C SER A 172 11.74 -16.19 -5.59
N GLY A 173 11.47 -15.39 -6.62
CA GLY A 173 12.47 -14.99 -7.63
C GLY A 173 12.89 -16.08 -8.62
N THR A 174 12.22 -17.24 -8.62
CA THR A 174 12.46 -18.32 -9.59
C THR A 174 11.62 -18.15 -10.87
N GLN A 175 11.77 -19.04 -11.85
CA GLN A 175 11.00 -19.02 -13.11
C GLN A 175 9.87 -20.08 -13.10
N VAL A 176 9.47 -20.54 -11.91
CA VAL A 176 8.42 -21.56 -11.74
C VAL A 176 7.12 -21.04 -12.36
N SER A 177 6.57 -21.81 -13.30
CA SER A 177 5.30 -21.48 -13.96
C SER A 177 4.11 -22.30 -13.48
N GLU A 178 4.37 -23.39 -12.76
CA GLU A 178 3.35 -24.32 -12.25
C GLU A 178 3.84 -24.91 -10.92
N VAL A 179 2.93 -25.03 -9.96
CA VAL A 179 3.16 -25.77 -8.70
C VAL A 179 2.52 -27.16 -8.85
N PRO A 180 3.28 -28.27 -8.67
CA PRO A 180 2.74 -29.61 -8.84
C PRO A 180 1.66 -29.92 -7.79
N SER A 181 0.69 -30.76 -8.14
CA SER A 181 -0.40 -31.18 -7.24
C SER A 181 0.08 -31.93 -6.00
N SER A 182 1.31 -32.47 -6.00
CA SER A 182 1.92 -33.08 -4.82
C SER A 182 2.09 -32.10 -3.66
N VAL A 183 2.03 -30.78 -3.88
CA VAL A 183 2.03 -29.76 -2.81
C VAL A 183 0.92 -30.01 -1.77
N GLY A 184 -0.18 -30.67 -2.16
CA GLY A 184 -1.25 -31.06 -1.25
C GLY A 184 -0.85 -32.06 -0.16
N HIS A 185 0.32 -32.71 -0.25
CA HIS A 185 0.85 -33.61 0.79
C HIS A 185 1.56 -32.87 1.92
N LEU A 186 1.83 -31.58 1.75
CA LEU A 186 2.53 -30.76 2.74
C LEU A 186 1.53 -30.26 3.80
N GLU A 187 0.89 -31.17 4.54
CA GLU A 187 -0.17 -30.86 5.52
C GLU A 187 0.27 -29.89 6.63
N ASP A 188 1.57 -29.90 6.96
CA ASP A 188 2.20 -29.01 7.93
C ASP A 188 2.64 -27.66 7.35
N LEU A 189 2.42 -27.41 6.04
CA LEU A 189 2.87 -26.18 5.39
C LEU A 189 2.12 -24.96 5.95
N ARG A 190 2.89 -23.96 6.39
CA ARG A 190 2.41 -22.71 6.99
C ARG A 190 2.81 -21.48 6.22
N TYR A 191 3.95 -21.52 5.55
CA TYR A 191 4.49 -20.41 4.78
C TYR A 191 4.82 -20.86 3.36
N PHE A 192 4.19 -20.23 2.37
CA PHE A 192 4.48 -20.46 0.97
C PHE A 192 4.69 -19.15 0.24
N ASP A 193 5.91 -18.93 -0.25
CA ASP A 193 6.26 -17.74 -1.02
C ASP A 193 6.61 -18.09 -2.46
N LEU A 194 5.80 -17.58 -3.38
CA LEU A 194 5.92 -17.70 -4.84
C LEU A 194 6.16 -16.34 -5.50
N SER A 195 6.54 -15.31 -4.74
CA SER A 195 6.67 -13.94 -5.27
C SER A 195 7.68 -13.86 -6.42
N GLY A 196 7.39 -13.03 -7.42
CA GLY A 196 8.26 -12.85 -8.60
C GLY A 196 8.41 -14.10 -9.48
N THR A 197 7.53 -15.10 -9.34
CA THR A 197 7.50 -16.28 -10.23
C THR A 197 6.60 -16.07 -11.45
N LEU A 198 6.58 -17.04 -12.37
CA LEU A 198 5.79 -17.00 -13.61
C LEU A 198 4.46 -17.77 -13.52
N ILE A 199 4.02 -18.11 -12.31
CA ILE A 199 2.79 -18.88 -12.09
C ILE A 199 1.56 -18.17 -12.68
N ARG A 200 0.64 -18.96 -13.23
CA ARG A 200 -0.64 -18.49 -13.76
C ARG A 200 -1.81 -18.82 -12.84
N GLU A 201 -1.75 -20.00 -12.23
CA GLU A 201 -2.75 -20.54 -11.33
C GLU A 201 -2.08 -21.34 -10.22
N LEU A 202 -2.81 -21.51 -9.11
CA LEU A 202 -2.44 -22.43 -8.04
C LEU A 202 -3.29 -23.70 -8.16
N PRO A 203 -2.73 -24.89 -7.88
CA PRO A 203 -3.50 -26.11 -7.93
C PRO A 203 -4.59 -26.11 -6.84
N GLY A 204 -5.80 -26.57 -7.15
CA GLY A 204 -6.93 -26.52 -6.22
C GLY A 204 -6.70 -27.22 -4.89
N VAL A 205 -5.84 -28.24 -4.86
CA VAL A 205 -5.41 -28.98 -3.65
C VAL A 205 -4.65 -28.10 -2.65
N LEU A 206 -4.10 -26.95 -3.06
CA LEU A 206 -3.47 -25.99 -2.15
C LEU A 206 -4.47 -25.49 -1.09
N CYS A 207 -5.76 -25.45 -1.42
CA CYS A 207 -6.80 -25.06 -0.48
C CYS A 207 -7.09 -26.10 0.61
N ASP A 208 -6.56 -27.32 0.50
CA ASP A 208 -6.70 -28.34 1.54
C ASP A 208 -5.60 -28.23 2.61
N LEU A 209 -4.60 -27.37 2.41
CA LEU A 209 -3.53 -27.08 3.37
C LEU A 209 -4.03 -26.16 4.50
N VAL A 210 -4.86 -26.69 5.39
CA VAL A 210 -5.52 -25.92 6.47
C VAL A 210 -4.55 -25.28 7.47
N SER A 211 -3.30 -25.75 7.53
CA SER A 211 -2.21 -25.18 8.33
C SER A 211 -1.62 -23.90 7.72
N LEU A 212 -1.94 -23.58 6.46
CA LEU A 212 -1.33 -22.47 5.74
C LEU A 212 -1.69 -21.14 6.40
N GLN A 213 -0.67 -20.37 6.79
CA GLN A 213 -0.78 -19.07 7.45
C GLN A 213 -0.36 -17.92 6.54
N THR A 214 0.60 -18.15 5.64
CA THR A 214 1.14 -17.14 4.72
C THR A 214 1.20 -17.70 3.30
N LEU A 215 0.59 -16.99 2.36
CA LEU A 215 0.72 -17.20 0.92
C LEU A 215 1.13 -15.90 0.24
N LYS A 216 2.27 -15.88 -0.42
CA LYS A 216 2.78 -14.71 -1.14
C LYS A 216 2.86 -14.95 -2.64
N LEU A 217 2.33 -14.00 -3.39
CA LEU A 217 2.18 -14.02 -4.85
C LEU A 217 2.50 -12.62 -5.45
N ARG A 218 3.26 -11.80 -4.71
CA ARG A 218 3.65 -10.46 -5.15
C ARG A 218 4.45 -10.55 -6.44
N ASP A 219 4.27 -9.59 -7.35
CA ASP A 219 5.00 -9.53 -8.62
C ASP A 219 4.83 -10.78 -9.53
N CYS A 220 3.81 -11.60 -9.27
CA CYS A 220 3.41 -12.68 -10.18
C CYS A 220 2.52 -12.11 -11.30
N PHE A 221 3.12 -11.37 -12.24
CA PHE A 221 2.38 -10.61 -13.28
C PHE A 221 1.53 -11.46 -14.24
N ARG A 222 1.67 -12.80 -14.22
CA ARG A 222 0.87 -13.73 -15.04
C ARG A 222 -0.25 -14.43 -14.26
N PHE A 223 -0.32 -14.21 -12.96
CA PHE A 223 -1.32 -14.83 -12.09
C PHE A 223 -2.68 -14.18 -12.32
N ILE A 224 -3.73 -14.98 -12.56
CA ILE A 224 -5.05 -14.47 -12.98
C ILE A 224 -6.18 -14.77 -12.00
N ALA A 225 -6.06 -15.81 -11.16
CA ALA A 225 -7.14 -16.26 -10.31
C ALA A 225 -6.65 -17.05 -9.09
N LEU A 226 -7.26 -16.78 -7.94
CA LEU A 226 -7.16 -17.64 -6.76
C LEU A 226 -8.06 -18.89 -6.94
N PRO A 227 -7.69 -20.06 -6.37
CA PRO A 227 -8.51 -21.26 -6.48
C PRO A 227 -9.87 -21.12 -5.79
N LYS A 228 -10.89 -21.85 -6.25
CA LYS A 228 -12.25 -21.78 -5.68
C LYS A 228 -12.36 -22.22 -4.20
N GLY A 229 -11.36 -22.94 -3.71
CA GLY A 229 -11.37 -23.54 -2.36
C GLY A 229 -10.87 -22.63 -1.23
N MET A 230 -10.52 -21.36 -1.49
CA MET A 230 -9.84 -20.48 -0.51
C MET A 230 -10.50 -20.45 0.88
N LYS A 231 -11.83 -20.56 0.95
CA LYS A 231 -12.62 -20.60 2.19
C LYS A 231 -12.23 -21.71 3.20
N LYS A 232 -11.45 -22.71 2.79
CA LYS A 232 -10.94 -23.79 3.64
C LYS A 232 -9.71 -23.38 4.46
N LEU A 233 -8.97 -22.35 4.02
CA LEU A 233 -7.70 -21.93 4.63
C LEU A 233 -7.92 -21.07 5.88
N ILE A 234 -8.69 -21.55 6.85
CA ILE A 234 -9.17 -20.79 8.02
C ILE A 234 -8.06 -20.21 8.91
N ASN A 235 -6.84 -20.76 8.83
CA ASN A 235 -5.67 -20.28 9.56
C ASN A 235 -4.85 -19.25 8.76
N LEU A 236 -5.27 -18.89 7.54
CA LEU A 236 -4.56 -17.93 6.70
C LEU A 236 -4.61 -16.54 7.34
N ARG A 237 -3.42 -15.94 7.47
CA ARG A 237 -3.18 -14.63 8.08
C ARG A 237 -2.67 -13.63 7.05
N HIS A 238 -1.90 -14.12 6.07
CA HIS A 238 -1.28 -13.27 5.07
C HIS A 238 -1.53 -13.84 3.68
N LEU A 239 -2.24 -13.07 2.87
CA LEU A 239 -2.43 -13.29 1.45
C LEU A 239 -1.88 -12.05 0.72
N ASP A 240 -0.60 -12.10 0.35
CA ASP A 240 0.11 -10.96 -0.25
C ASP A 240 0.14 -11.05 -1.77
N LEU A 241 -0.74 -10.29 -2.41
CA LEU A 241 -0.83 -10.10 -3.86
C LEU A 241 -1.49 -8.74 -4.17
N ASP A 242 -1.26 -8.23 -5.37
CA ASP A 242 -1.95 -7.05 -5.90
C ASP A 242 -3.31 -7.47 -6.48
N ILE A 243 -4.31 -7.57 -5.61
CA ILE A 243 -5.64 -8.13 -5.94
C ILE A 243 -6.27 -7.40 -7.13
N VAL A 244 -6.25 -6.08 -7.14
CA VAL A 244 -6.92 -5.27 -8.18
C VAL A 244 -6.18 -5.34 -9.51
N ARG A 245 -4.86 -5.54 -9.53
CA ARG A 245 -4.10 -5.68 -10.78
C ARG A 245 -4.00 -7.12 -11.29
N GLN A 246 -4.08 -8.11 -10.42
CA GLN A 246 -3.85 -9.52 -10.77
C GLN A 246 -5.14 -10.34 -10.93
N LEU A 247 -6.21 -10.04 -10.18
CA LEU A 247 -7.43 -10.87 -10.17
C LEU A 247 -8.57 -10.23 -10.95
N SER A 248 -9.36 -11.05 -11.64
CA SER A 248 -10.61 -10.61 -12.29
C SER A 248 -11.87 -10.79 -11.44
N TYR A 249 -11.82 -11.64 -10.41
CA TYR A 249 -12.93 -11.89 -9.50
C TYR A 249 -12.43 -12.40 -8.15
N MET A 250 -13.25 -12.25 -7.12
CA MET A 250 -12.97 -12.79 -5.79
C MET A 250 -13.50 -14.24 -5.65
N PRO A 251 -12.73 -15.18 -5.07
CA PRO A 251 -13.27 -16.48 -4.67
C PRO A 251 -14.42 -16.35 -3.68
N LYS A 252 -15.31 -17.35 -3.66
CA LYS A 252 -16.48 -17.36 -2.78
C LYS A 252 -16.09 -17.61 -1.32
N SER A 253 -16.81 -16.97 -0.39
CA SER A 253 -16.72 -17.15 1.07
C SER A 253 -15.38 -16.69 1.67
N MET A 254 -14.79 -15.60 1.17
CA MET A 254 -13.53 -15.05 1.71
C MET A 254 -13.67 -14.52 3.14
N GLY A 255 -14.88 -14.13 3.55
CA GLY A 255 -15.24 -13.72 4.92
C GLY A 255 -15.09 -14.83 5.97
N ARG A 256 -14.83 -16.09 5.57
CA ARG A 256 -14.46 -17.17 6.51
C ARG A 256 -13.02 -17.07 7.01
N LEU A 257 -12.16 -16.31 6.33
CA LEU A 257 -10.75 -16.18 6.66
C LEU A 257 -10.52 -15.09 7.71
N VAL A 258 -11.14 -15.25 8.88
CA VAL A 258 -11.22 -14.23 9.95
C VAL A 258 -9.87 -13.83 10.56
N ASN A 259 -8.85 -14.66 10.34
CA ASN A 259 -7.49 -14.42 10.80
C ASN A 259 -6.66 -13.57 9.83
N LEU A 260 -7.21 -13.19 8.67
CA LEU A 260 -6.51 -12.37 7.68
C LEU A 260 -6.11 -11.01 8.25
N GLN A 261 -4.85 -10.67 8.00
CA GLN A 261 -4.21 -9.43 8.39
C GLN A 261 -3.61 -8.71 7.19
N THR A 262 -2.88 -9.44 6.36
CA THR A 262 -2.39 -8.93 5.06
C THR A 262 -3.37 -9.40 4.00
N PHE A 263 -4.25 -8.51 3.59
CA PHE A 263 -5.21 -8.72 2.51
C PHE A 263 -5.46 -7.35 1.90
N LYS A 264 -4.84 -7.07 0.74
CA LYS A 264 -4.71 -5.69 0.22
C LYS A 264 -5.93 -5.17 -0.54
N GLY A 265 -6.91 -6.03 -0.83
CA GLY A 265 -8.14 -5.58 -1.46
C GLY A 265 -9.21 -6.64 -1.58
N PHE A 266 -10.38 -6.23 -2.04
CA PHE A 266 -11.55 -7.06 -2.22
C PHE A 266 -12.31 -6.61 -3.49
N ILE A 267 -12.58 -7.54 -4.39
CA ILE A 267 -13.38 -7.31 -5.60
C ILE A 267 -14.80 -7.72 -5.27
N VAL A 268 -15.71 -6.76 -5.17
CA VAL A 268 -17.13 -7.03 -4.88
C VAL A 268 -17.76 -7.71 -6.08
N GLY A 269 -18.29 -8.92 -5.88
CA GLY A 269 -19.05 -9.63 -6.90
C GLY A 269 -20.55 -9.55 -6.66
N THR A 270 -21.32 -10.00 -7.65
CA THR A 270 -22.79 -10.00 -7.61
C THR A 270 -23.39 -11.22 -6.91
N ASP A 271 -22.59 -12.25 -6.62
CA ASP A 271 -23.05 -13.41 -5.84
C ASP A 271 -22.98 -13.11 -4.34
N GLU A 272 -23.93 -13.60 -3.54
CA GLU A 272 -23.95 -13.41 -2.08
C GLU A 272 -22.67 -13.89 -1.38
N GLU A 273 -22.03 -14.93 -1.91
CA GLU A 273 -20.75 -15.44 -1.38
C GLU A 273 -19.53 -14.67 -1.88
N CYS A 274 -19.66 -13.55 -2.58
CA CYS A 274 -18.57 -12.59 -2.83
C CYS A 274 -19.04 -11.13 -2.76
N ALA A 275 -20.21 -10.93 -2.14
CA ALA A 275 -20.80 -9.65 -1.81
C ALA A 275 -19.96 -8.90 -0.76
N ILE A 276 -20.13 -7.57 -0.67
CA ILE A 276 -19.34 -6.74 0.26
C ILE A 276 -19.61 -7.10 1.72
N GLY A 277 -20.77 -7.68 2.02
CA GLY A 277 -21.15 -8.16 3.36
C GLY A 277 -20.20 -9.22 3.93
N GLU A 278 -19.42 -9.92 3.10
CA GLU A 278 -18.37 -10.84 3.56
C GLU A 278 -17.32 -10.16 4.45
N LEU A 279 -17.11 -8.86 4.27
CA LEU A 279 -16.13 -8.09 5.03
C LEU A 279 -16.49 -7.95 6.52
N CYS A 280 -17.74 -8.23 6.94
CA CYS A 280 -18.20 -8.11 8.32
C CYS A 280 -17.30 -8.84 9.36
N ARG A 281 -16.64 -9.92 8.95
CA ARG A 281 -15.82 -10.77 9.84
C ARG A 281 -14.31 -10.47 9.76
N LEU A 282 -13.87 -9.69 8.79
CA LEU A 282 -12.45 -9.47 8.50
C LEU A 282 -11.89 -8.25 9.25
N ASN A 283 -11.94 -8.28 10.58
CA ASN A 283 -11.59 -7.13 11.42
C ASN A 283 -10.09 -6.98 11.70
N ASN A 284 -9.29 -7.98 11.33
CA ASN A 284 -7.85 -7.99 11.59
C ASN A 284 -7.00 -7.45 10.42
N ILE A 285 -7.64 -7.08 9.29
CA ILE A 285 -6.97 -6.52 8.10
C ILE A 285 -6.23 -5.24 8.48
N THR A 286 -4.98 -5.13 8.02
CA THR A 286 -4.07 -4.02 8.35
C THR A 286 -3.59 -3.29 7.12
N GLY A 287 -3.20 -2.03 7.32
CA GLY A 287 -2.49 -1.26 6.31
C GLY A 287 -3.41 -0.76 5.21
N SER A 288 -2.99 -0.95 3.96
CA SER A 288 -3.73 -0.52 2.78
C SER A 288 -4.76 -1.56 2.35
N PHE A 289 -6.01 -1.14 2.21
CA PHE A 289 -7.12 -1.98 1.75
C PHE A 289 -7.91 -1.28 0.65
N CYS A 290 -8.06 -1.95 -0.49
CA CYS A 290 -8.83 -1.47 -1.64
C CYS A 290 -10.11 -2.28 -1.84
N ILE A 291 -11.26 -1.65 -1.88
CA ILE A 291 -12.52 -2.28 -2.27
C ILE A 291 -12.86 -1.80 -3.68
N SER A 292 -12.90 -2.73 -4.63
CA SER A 292 -13.19 -2.44 -6.04
C SER A 292 -14.51 -3.08 -6.48
N CYS A 293 -15.00 -2.64 -7.63
CA CYS A 293 -16.28 -3.03 -8.21
C CYS A 293 -17.46 -2.69 -7.28
N LEU A 294 -17.40 -1.54 -6.60
CA LEU A 294 -18.45 -1.10 -5.67
C LEU A 294 -19.82 -0.87 -6.33
N GLU A 295 -19.87 -0.74 -7.65
CA GLU A 295 -21.11 -0.77 -8.44
C GLU A 295 -21.91 -2.08 -8.29
N ASN A 296 -21.28 -3.18 -7.85
CA ASN A 296 -21.94 -4.47 -7.63
C ASN A 296 -22.67 -4.58 -6.29
N VAL A 297 -22.55 -3.60 -5.39
CA VAL A 297 -23.24 -3.62 -4.09
C VAL A 297 -24.73 -3.44 -4.32
N LEU A 298 -25.55 -4.39 -3.86
CA LEU A 298 -26.97 -4.46 -4.22
C LEU A 298 -27.82 -3.38 -3.56
N ASN A 299 -27.50 -3.03 -2.30
CA ASN A 299 -28.27 -2.08 -1.51
C ASN A 299 -27.51 -1.58 -0.28
N VAL A 300 -28.10 -0.59 0.39
CA VAL A 300 -27.61 0.04 1.61
C VAL A 300 -27.38 -0.94 2.77
N GLU A 301 -28.24 -1.96 2.93
CA GLU A 301 -28.09 -2.91 4.04
C GLU A 301 -26.86 -3.81 3.82
N GLU A 302 -26.60 -4.22 2.58
CA GLU A 302 -25.38 -4.94 2.22
C GLU A 302 -24.13 -4.09 2.47
N ALA A 303 -24.15 -2.81 2.08
CA ALA A 303 -23.06 -1.88 2.33
C ALA A 303 -22.74 -1.74 3.83
N LYS A 304 -23.78 -1.64 4.69
CA LYS A 304 -23.62 -1.59 6.15
C LYS A 304 -22.99 -2.86 6.72
N MET A 305 -23.27 -4.03 6.15
CA MET A 305 -22.66 -5.29 6.60
C MET A 305 -21.14 -5.28 6.43
N ALA A 306 -20.58 -4.49 5.51
CA ALA A 306 -19.13 -4.40 5.35
C ALA A 306 -18.41 -3.96 6.64
N ASP A 307 -19.10 -3.20 7.51
CA ASP A 307 -18.64 -2.73 8.82
C ASP A 307 -17.18 -2.23 8.78
N LEU A 308 -16.94 -1.21 7.95
CA LEU A 308 -15.60 -0.61 7.82
C LEU A 308 -15.18 0.13 9.09
N LYS A 309 -16.15 0.54 9.91
CA LYS A 309 -15.92 1.20 11.19
C LYS A 309 -15.23 0.29 12.20
N SER A 310 -15.49 -1.02 12.21
CA SER A 310 -14.82 -1.95 13.12
C SER A 310 -13.39 -2.32 12.71
N LYS A 311 -12.93 -1.91 11.52
CA LYS A 311 -11.61 -2.28 10.96
C LYS A 311 -10.52 -1.30 11.36
N SER A 312 -10.20 -1.28 12.66
CA SER A 312 -9.34 -0.28 13.31
C SER A 312 -7.87 -0.27 12.88
N TYR A 313 -7.41 -1.33 12.20
CA TYR A 313 -6.02 -1.47 11.75
C TYR A 313 -5.81 -1.05 10.28
N ILE A 314 -6.87 -0.68 9.55
CA ILE A 314 -6.76 -0.11 8.20
C ILE A 314 -6.28 1.33 8.32
N THR A 315 -5.14 1.62 7.68
CA THR A 315 -4.53 2.96 7.67
C THR A 315 -4.70 3.66 6.34
N LYS A 316 -4.91 2.90 5.26
CA LYS A 316 -5.23 3.42 3.93
C LYS A 316 -6.43 2.69 3.34
N LEU A 317 -7.43 3.43 2.92
CA LEU A 317 -8.65 2.89 2.32
C LEU A 317 -8.82 3.45 0.90
N VAL A 318 -9.03 2.57 -0.05
CA VAL A 318 -9.37 2.91 -1.43
C VAL A 318 -10.76 2.35 -1.75
N LEU A 319 -11.69 3.21 -2.11
CA LEU A 319 -13.03 2.84 -2.58
C LEU A 319 -13.10 3.13 -4.08
N ARG A 320 -13.36 2.09 -4.88
CA ARG A 320 -13.25 2.15 -6.34
C ARG A 320 -14.47 1.54 -7.04
N TRP A 321 -14.96 2.29 -8.02
CA TRP A 321 -15.95 1.84 -9.00
C TRP A 321 -15.27 1.54 -10.36
N GLU A 322 -15.85 0.68 -11.19
CA GLU A 322 -15.37 0.44 -12.56
C GLU A 322 -16.33 0.97 -13.64
N GLU A 323 -17.64 0.92 -13.40
CA GLU A 323 -18.68 1.36 -14.34
C GLU A 323 -19.65 2.37 -13.70
N CYS A 324 -20.13 3.33 -14.49
CA CYS A 324 -21.18 4.28 -14.08
C CYS A 324 -22.56 3.71 -14.42
N ILE A 325 -23.16 2.94 -13.52
CA ILE A 325 -24.43 2.24 -13.80
C ILE A 325 -25.61 2.99 -13.18
N ASN A 326 -25.50 3.50 -11.94
CA ASN A 326 -26.60 4.20 -11.26
C ASN A 326 -26.14 5.18 -10.17
N ALA A 327 -26.12 6.47 -10.49
CA ALA A 327 -25.59 7.53 -9.63
C ALA A 327 -26.33 7.72 -8.29
N GLU A 328 -27.65 7.49 -8.23
CA GLU A 328 -28.42 7.72 -6.99
C GLU A 328 -28.13 6.63 -5.93
N ALA A 329 -28.18 5.36 -6.35
CA ALA A 329 -27.91 4.23 -5.46
C ALA A 329 -26.47 4.25 -4.93
N GLU A 330 -25.49 4.60 -5.78
CA GLU A 330 -24.08 4.68 -5.38
C GLU A 330 -23.84 5.70 -4.26
N GLN A 331 -24.57 6.82 -4.26
CA GLN A 331 -24.44 7.84 -3.23
C GLN A 331 -24.89 7.32 -1.85
N GLU A 332 -26.03 6.62 -1.79
CA GLU A 332 -26.51 6.02 -0.55
C GLU A 332 -25.58 4.91 -0.04
N ILE A 333 -25.00 4.13 -0.96
CA ILE A 333 -24.01 3.09 -0.65
C ILE A 333 -22.75 3.72 -0.03
N LEU A 334 -22.16 4.73 -0.68
CA LEU A 334 -20.94 5.38 -0.20
C LEU A 334 -21.15 6.10 1.15
N GLU A 335 -22.34 6.66 1.40
CA GLU A 335 -22.70 7.24 2.70
C GLU A 335 -22.66 6.19 3.83
N CYS A 336 -22.96 4.92 3.53
CA CYS A 336 -22.98 3.83 4.52
C CYS A 336 -21.62 3.17 4.76
N LEU A 337 -20.62 3.42 3.90
CA LEU A 337 -19.28 2.85 3.99
C LEU A 337 -18.37 3.68 4.92
N LEU A 338 -18.82 3.94 6.15
CA LEU A 338 -18.10 4.71 7.17
C LEU A 338 -16.81 3.99 7.63
N PRO A 339 -15.61 4.53 7.36
CA PRO A 339 -14.36 3.93 7.81
C PRO A 339 -14.06 4.18 9.30
N HIS A 340 -13.13 3.41 9.87
CA HIS A 340 -12.62 3.67 11.21
C HIS A 340 -11.85 5.02 11.26
N PRO A 341 -11.98 5.83 12.33
CA PRO A 341 -11.29 7.12 12.49
C PRO A 341 -9.74 7.11 12.52
N ASN A 342 -9.12 5.93 12.51
CA ASN A 342 -7.65 5.77 12.54
C ASN A 342 -7.05 5.90 11.13
N LEU A 343 -7.90 6.13 10.13
CA LEU A 343 -7.51 6.22 8.74
C LEU A 343 -6.55 7.39 8.52
N SER A 344 -5.43 7.12 7.84
CA SER A 344 -4.42 8.11 7.48
C SER A 344 -4.50 8.54 6.02
N GLU A 345 -5.01 7.69 5.14
CA GLU A 345 -5.19 7.97 3.73
C GLU A 345 -6.53 7.44 3.22
N LEU A 346 -7.28 8.30 2.53
CA LEU A 346 -8.53 7.97 1.86
C LEU A 346 -8.42 8.24 0.36
N GLN A 347 -8.82 7.28 -0.45
CA GLN A 347 -9.01 7.48 -1.89
C GLN A 347 -10.40 7.06 -2.32
N ILE A 348 -11.06 7.91 -3.09
CA ILE A 348 -12.33 7.61 -3.77
C ILE A 348 -12.10 7.73 -5.27
N GLN A 349 -12.34 6.64 -6.00
CA GLN A 349 -12.02 6.52 -7.41
C GLN A 349 -13.27 6.16 -8.23
N PHE A 350 -13.48 6.89 -9.33
CA PHE A 350 -14.53 6.64 -10.32
C PHE A 350 -15.97 6.68 -9.79
N PHE A 351 -16.19 7.31 -8.64
CA PHE A 351 -17.53 7.45 -8.05
C PHE A 351 -18.46 8.25 -8.95
N SER A 352 -19.64 7.70 -9.28
CA SER A 352 -20.56 8.31 -10.25
C SER A 352 -21.73 9.06 -9.60
N GLY A 353 -21.84 9.06 -8.26
CA GLY A 353 -22.84 9.84 -7.54
C GLY A 353 -22.63 11.35 -7.59
N SER A 354 -23.68 12.08 -7.24
CA SER A 354 -23.73 13.55 -7.35
C SER A 354 -23.07 14.30 -6.18
N ALA A 355 -22.95 13.63 -5.03
CA ALA A 355 -22.37 14.19 -3.82
C ALA A 355 -21.50 13.16 -3.09
N LEU A 356 -20.38 13.63 -2.55
CA LEU A 356 -19.50 12.85 -1.69
C LEU A 356 -20.10 12.72 -0.27
N PRO A 357 -19.71 11.68 0.49
CA PRO A 357 -20.38 11.34 1.72
C PRO A 357 -20.12 12.34 2.85
N SER A 358 -21.09 12.48 3.75
CA SER A 358 -21.05 13.47 4.83
C SER A 358 -19.97 13.16 5.87
N TRP A 359 -19.71 11.87 6.11
CA TRP A 359 -18.73 11.40 7.09
C TRP A 359 -17.30 11.84 6.76
N MET A 360 -16.97 12.15 5.49
CA MET A 360 -15.63 12.67 5.15
C MET A 360 -15.28 13.98 5.86
N SER A 361 -16.30 14.73 6.28
CA SER A 361 -16.15 16.02 6.96
C SER A 361 -16.12 15.86 8.50
N ASP A 362 -16.15 14.64 9.01
CA ASP A 362 -16.21 14.35 10.45
C ASP A 362 -14.87 14.68 11.14
N PRO A 363 -14.87 15.55 12.17
CA PRO A 363 -13.64 15.91 12.91
C PRO A 363 -12.95 14.75 13.64
N SER A 364 -13.61 13.61 13.81
CA SER A 364 -13.02 12.41 14.43
C SER A 364 -11.88 11.80 13.62
N PHE A 365 -11.76 12.12 12.32
CA PHE A 365 -10.65 11.73 11.45
C PHE A 365 -9.35 12.50 11.75
N THR A 366 -8.91 12.44 13.00
CA THR A 366 -7.72 13.14 13.53
C THR A 366 -6.41 12.62 12.96
N MET A 367 -6.40 11.43 12.34
CA MET A 367 -5.22 10.83 11.73
C MET A 367 -5.16 11.00 10.21
N LEU A 368 -6.21 11.57 9.59
CA LEU A 368 -6.33 11.63 8.13
C LEU A 368 -5.41 12.69 7.54
N ILE A 369 -4.36 12.24 6.86
CA ILE A 369 -3.27 13.05 6.30
C ILE A 369 -3.45 13.31 4.81
N ASN A 370 -4.00 12.33 4.09
CA ASN A 370 -4.09 12.37 2.62
C ASN A 370 -5.50 12.00 2.15
N ILE A 371 -6.10 12.87 1.34
CA ILE A 371 -7.33 12.59 0.61
C ILE A 371 -7.06 12.72 -0.88
N THR A 372 -7.42 11.69 -1.64
CA THR A 372 -7.38 11.72 -3.11
C THR A 372 -8.76 11.40 -3.69
N LEU A 373 -9.30 12.33 -4.47
CA LEU A 373 -10.52 12.15 -5.25
C LEU A 373 -10.13 12.02 -6.72
N TYR A 374 -10.49 10.92 -7.35
CA TYR A 374 -10.09 10.63 -8.72
C TYR A 374 -11.29 10.20 -9.56
N LYS A 375 -11.55 10.94 -10.65
CA LYS A 375 -12.62 10.66 -11.61
C LYS A 375 -14.03 10.60 -10.98
N CYS A 376 -14.31 11.44 -9.98
CA CYS A 376 -15.65 11.63 -9.44
C CYS A 376 -16.47 12.58 -10.33
N ILE A 377 -16.67 12.20 -11.60
CA ILE A 377 -17.05 13.10 -12.70
C ILE A 377 -18.42 13.77 -12.53
N ASN A 378 -19.32 13.13 -11.79
CA ASN A 378 -20.69 13.59 -11.61
C ASN A 378 -20.90 14.45 -10.36
N CYS A 379 -19.89 14.54 -9.49
CA CYS A 379 -19.97 15.36 -8.30
C CYS A 379 -20.04 16.84 -8.68
N SER A 380 -21.09 17.54 -8.25
CA SER A 380 -21.28 18.96 -8.55
C SER A 380 -20.69 19.90 -7.50
N PHE A 381 -20.33 19.37 -6.32
CA PHE A 381 -19.77 20.14 -5.21
C PHE A 381 -18.59 19.40 -4.58
N LEU A 382 -17.65 20.16 -4.03
CA LEU A 382 -16.57 19.61 -3.18
C LEU A 382 -17.08 19.37 -1.74
N PRO A 383 -16.50 18.41 -1.01
CA PRO A 383 -16.93 18.09 0.36
C PRO A 383 -16.40 19.11 1.38
N ARG A 384 -17.06 19.22 2.53
CA ARG A 384 -16.75 20.23 3.57
C ARG A 384 -15.60 19.81 4.49
N ILE A 385 -14.44 19.59 3.91
CA ILE A 385 -13.28 18.97 4.59
C ILE A 385 -12.27 19.97 5.18
N GLY A 386 -12.57 21.27 5.13
CA GLY A 386 -11.69 22.31 5.68
C GLY A 386 -11.36 22.17 7.17
N ASN A 387 -12.23 21.52 7.96
CA ASN A 387 -12.06 21.38 9.41
C ASN A 387 -11.06 20.28 9.80
N LEU A 388 -10.55 19.51 8.84
CA LEU A 388 -9.66 18.38 9.11
C LEU A 388 -8.27 18.87 9.52
N LEU A 389 -7.98 18.76 10.82
CA LEU A 389 -6.79 19.36 11.43
C LEU A 389 -5.46 18.72 10.99
N SER A 390 -5.48 17.46 10.55
CA SER A 390 -4.29 16.70 10.19
C SER A 390 -4.08 16.56 8.69
N LEU A 391 -5.00 17.07 7.87
CA LEU A 391 -4.94 16.92 6.42
C LEU A 391 -3.78 17.74 5.87
N LYS A 392 -2.81 17.07 5.25
CA LYS A 392 -1.61 17.68 4.63
C LYS A 392 -1.66 17.66 3.12
N ILE A 393 -2.29 16.65 2.54
CA ILE A 393 -2.30 16.42 1.10
C ILE A 393 -3.74 16.26 0.66
N LEU A 394 -4.17 17.13 -0.27
CA LEU A 394 -5.46 17.02 -0.92
C LEU A 394 -5.25 17.03 -2.43
N ARG A 395 -5.73 15.98 -3.10
CA ARG A 395 -5.64 15.87 -4.55
C ARG A 395 -7.00 15.58 -5.15
N ILE A 396 -7.39 16.40 -6.11
CA ILE A 396 -8.68 16.36 -6.78
C ILE A 396 -8.41 16.27 -8.28
N PHE A 397 -8.78 15.14 -8.87
CA PHE A 397 -8.57 14.85 -10.28
C PHE A 397 -9.90 14.47 -10.93
N GLY A 398 -10.31 15.16 -12.00
CA GLY A 398 -11.45 14.70 -12.80
C GLY A 398 -12.82 14.86 -12.12
N MET A 399 -13.09 16.02 -11.52
CA MET A 399 -14.41 16.39 -10.98
C MET A 399 -15.09 17.40 -11.92
N ASP A 400 -15.58 16.88 -13.06
CA ASP A 400 -15.94 17.69 -14.22
C ASP A 400 -17.17 18.59 -14.04
N LYS A 401 -18.11 18.24 -13.14
CA LYS A 401 -19.35 19.01 -12.91
C LYS A 401 -19.24 20.11 -11.87
N VAL A 402 -18.11 20.24 -11.18
CA VAL A 402 -17.91 21.33 -10.22
C VAL A 402 -17.69 22.62 -10.99
N ILE A 403 -18.54 23.61 -10.73
CA ILE A 403 -18.51 24.92 -11.40
C ILE A 403 -17.76 25.95 -10.56
N ASP A 404 -17.92 25.88 -9.24
CA ASP A 404 -17.37 26.85 -8.30
C ASP A 404 -16.74 26.13 -7.10
N ILE A 405 -15.56 26.59 -6.70
CA ILE A 405 -14.95 26.25 -5.41
C ILE A 405 -15.27 27.39 -4.47
N ASP A 406 -16.38 27.23 -3.75
CA ASP A 406 -16.97 28.26 -2.91
C ASP A 406 -16.53 28.15 -1.43
N CYS A 407 -17.12 29.01 -0.62
CA CYS A 407 -16.89 29.03 0.82
C CYS A 407 -17.28 27.73 1.54
N MET A 408 -18.15 26.90 0.98
CA MET A 408 -18.67 25.70 1.62
C MET A 408 -17.64 24.58 1.62
N PHE A 409 -16.69 24.60 0.68
CA PHE A 409 -15.52 23.73 0.69
C PHE A 409 -14.61 24.03 1.89
N CYS A 410 -14.50 25.31 2.25
CA CYS A 410 -13.87 25.77 3.47
C CYS A 410 -14.81 25.71 4.68
N CYS A 411 -14.25 25.93 5.85
CA CYS A 411 -15.04 25.94 7.06
C CYS A 411 -15.97 27.15 7.04
N ASN A 412 -17.28 26.88 7.06
CA ASN A 412 -18.34 27.67 7.70
C ASN A 412 -19.36 28.36 6.75
N PRO A 413 -20.66 27.95 6.80
CA PRO A 413 -21.76 28.71 6.19
C PRO A 413 -22.22 29.94 7.01
N GLN A 414 -21.67 30.21 8.20
CA GLN A 414 -22.20 31.25 9.12
C GLN A 414 -21.21 32.34 9.58
N GLY A 415 -20.05 32.50 8.94
CA GLY A 415 -19.22 33.72 9.12
C GLY A 415 -18.69 33.98 10.54
N SER A 416 -18.67 32.99 11.44
CA SER A 416 -18.03 33.12 12.74
C SER A 416 -16.50 33.01 12.58
N SER A 417 -15.81 34.07 12.99
CA SER A 417 -14.51 34.53 12.49
C SER A 417 -13.27 33.97 13.23
N TYR A 418 -13.24 32.69 13.63
CA TYR A 418 -12.12 32.19 14.47
C TYR A 418 -11.53 30.83 14.10
N LEU A 419 -12.04 30.10 13.10
CA LEU A 419 -11.48 28.82 12.69
C LEU A 419 -10.84 28.95 11.30
N LEU A 420 -9.53 28.68 11.24
CA LEU A 420 -8.75 28.64 10.00
C LEU A 420 -9.17 27.42 9.19
N SER A 421 -9.53 27.60 7.93
CA SER A 421 -9.77 26.47 7.03
C SER A 421 -8.44 25.82 6.65
N PHE A 422 -8.39 24.49 6.70
CA PHE A 422 -7.23 23.69 6.31
C PHE A 422 -5.93 24.07 7.05
N PRO A 423 -5.88 23.98 8.39
CA PRO A 423 -4.78 24.52 9.19
C PRO A 423 -3.42 23.84 8.93
N SER A 424 -3.42 22.59 8.43
CA SER A 424 -2.21 21.80 8.21
C SER A 424 -1.95 21.44 6.74
N LEU A 425 -2.75 21.95 5.80
CA LEU A 425 -2.64 21.55 4.40
C LEU A 425 -1.35 22.08 3.79
N GLU A 426 -0.51 21.19 3.27
CA GLU A 426 0.80 21.50 2.69
C GLU A 426 0.78 21.43 1.14
N GLU A 427 -0.03 20.52 0.59
CA GLU A 427 -0.15 20.25 -0.85
C GLU A 427 -1.62 20.21 -1.29
N LEU A 428 -1.96 21.05 -2.28
CA LEU A 428 -3.25 21.05 -2.97
C LEU A 428 -3.03 20.88 -4.48
N ILE A 429 -3.57 19.81 -5.04
CA ILE A 429 -3.57 19.55 -6.48
C ILE A 429 -5.01 19.51 -6.98
N ILE A 430 -5.31 20.36 -7.96
CA ILE A 430 -6.58 20.40 -8.66
C ILE A 430 -6.30 20.18 -10.14
N GLU A 431 -6.86 19.13 -10.72
CA GLU A 431 -6.58 18.80 -12.10
C GLU A 431 -7.78 18.21 -12.84
N ASN A 432 -7.92 18.56 -14.11
CA ASN A 432 -9.00 18.09 -14.99
C ASN A 432 -10.39 18.41 -14.41
N MET A 433 -10.69 19.70 -14.18
CA MET A 433 -12.04 20.17 -13.79
C MET A 433 -12.62 21.00 -14.93
N SER A 434 -13.29 20.32 -15.87
CA SER A 434 -13.67 20.92 -17.16
C SER A 434 -14.72 22.04 -17.10
N GLN A 435 -15.61 22.02 -16.09
CA GLN A 435 -16.63 23.07 -15.90
C GLN A 435 -16.28 24.07 -14.80
N LEU A 436 -15.10 23.96 -14.18
CA LEU A 436 -14.69 24.88 -13.14
C LEU A 436 -14.52 26.28 -13.74
N GLU A 437 -15.38 27.20 -13.34
CA GLU A 437 -15.40 28.60 -13.80
C GLU A 437 -14.76 29.52 -12.77
N LYS A 438 -15.01 29.27 -11.48
CA LYS A 438 -14.56 30.16 -10.41
C LYS A 438 -13.95 29.40 -9.26
N TRP A 439 -12.97 30.03 -8.64
CA TRP A 439 -12.50 29.64 -7.34
C TRP A 439 -12.57 30.85 -6.40
N THR A 440 -13.64 30.92 -5.63
CA THR A 440 -13.87 31.98 -4.64
C THR A 440 -13.60 31.45 -3.23
N LEU A 441 -12.33 31.38 -2.84
CA LEU A 441 -11.96 31.10 -1.45
C LEU A 441 -11.66 32.36 -0.62
N ILE A 442 -12.00 32.22 0.67
CA ILE A 442 -12.36 33.21 1.68
C ILE A 442 -11.15 33.56 2.56
N GLY A 443 -11.24 34.70 3.25
CA GLY A 443 -10.58 34.91 4.54
C GLY A 443 -9.11 35.32 4.44
N THR A 444 -8.69 36.30 5.23
CA THR A 444 -7.29 36.75 5.30
C THR A 444 -6.33 35.67 5.81
N ASP A 445 -6.83 34.55 6.33
CA ASP A 445 -6.07 33.59 7.14
C ASP A 445 -6.32 32.10 6.79
N ASP A 446 -7.02 31.76 5.70
CA ASP A 446 -7.21 30.36 5.29
C ASP A 446 -5.91 29.76 4.67
N LEU A 447 -5.75 28.43 4.75
CA LEU A 447 -4.62 27.68 4.15
C LEU A 447 -3.21 28.13 4.63
N PRO A 448 -2.96 28.31 5.94
CA PRO A 448 -1.75 28.95 6.45
C PRO A 448 -0.45 28.17 6.17
N CYS A 449 -0.55 26.84 5.99
CA CYS A 449 0.59 25.95 5.80
C CYS A 449 0.82 25.54 4.34
N LEU A 450 0.02 26.05 3.39
CA LEU A 450 0.06 25.60 2.00
C LEU A 450 1.41 25.96 1.35
N ARG A 451 2.13 24.97 0.85
CA ARG A 451 3.46 25.13 0.23
C ARG A 451 3.46 24.85 -1.26
N HIS A 452 2.62 23.91 -1.69
CA HIS A 452 2.51 23.48 -3.07
C HIS A 452 1.05 23.59 -3.55
N LEU A 453 0.83 24.45 -4.55
CA LEU A 453 -0.44 24.56 -5.25
C LEU A 453 -0.23 24.26 -6.73
N SER A 454 -0.94 23.27 -7.25
CA SER A 454 -0.91 22.93 -8.68
C SER A 454 -2.33 22.88 -9.21
N ILE A 455 -2.63 23.70 -10.21
CA ILE A 455 -3.92 23.72 -10.91
C ILE A 455 -3.68 23.46 -12.40
N ARG A 456 -4.25 22.37 -12.92
CA ARG A 456 -4.00 21.91 -14.29
C ARG A 456 -5.27 21.55 -15.03
N ASN A 457 -5.33 21.86 -16.33
CA ASN A 457 -6.43 21.44 -17.21
C ASN A 457 -7.81 21.86 -16.68
N CYS A 458 -7.95 23.14 -16.33
CA CYS A 458 -9.22 23.75 -15.93
C CYS A 458 -9.61 24.82 -16.96
N PRO A 459 -10.09 24.43 -18.15
CA PRO A 459 -10.16 25.30 -19.32
C PRO A 459 -11.11 26.50 -19.18
N ARG A 460 -12.19 26.34 -18.39
CA ARG A 460 -13.22 27.36 -18.18
C ARG A 460 -12.94 28.31 -17.01
N LEU A 461 -11.84 28.11 -16.28
CA LEU A 461 -11.57 28.92 -15.10
C LEU A 461 -11.30 30.37 -15.52
N VAL A 462 -12.17 31.28 -15.08
CA VAL A 462 -12.07 32.73 -15.35
C VAL A 462 -11.49 33.51 -14.18
N GLU A 463 -11.63 32.98 -12.96
CA GLU A 463 -11.33 33.72 -11.73
C GLU A 463 -10.63 32.82 -10.69
N LEU A 464 -9.50 33.31 -10.17
CA LEU A 464 -8.74 32.72 -9.07
C LEU A 464 -8.88 33.60 -7.81
N PRO A 465 -8.80 33.02 -6.59
CA PRO A 465 -8.86 33.79 -5.36
C PRO A 465 -7.59 34.64 -5.18
N SER A 466 -7.66 35.66 -4.32
CA SER A 466 -6.45 36.40 -3.94
C SER A 466 -5.46 35.46 -3.25
N MET A 467 -4.22 35.42 -3.74
CA MET A 467 -3.18 34.52 -3.21
C MET A 467 -2.26 35.24 -2.20
N SER A 468 -2.50 36.53 -1.94
CA SER A 468 -1.69 37.36 -1.06
C SER A 468 -1.62 36.86 0.40
N SER A 469 -2.66 36.18 0.87
CA SER A 469 -2.76 35.58 2.21
C SER A 469 -2.07 34.23 2.35
N LEU A 470 -1.59 33.63 1.25
CA LEU A 470 -0.92 32.33 1.29
C LEU A 470 0.55 32.46 1.69
N TYR A 471 0.81 32.85 2.93
CA TYR A 471 2.15 33.23 3.41
C TYR A 471 3.19 32.10 3.35
N SER A 472 2.77 30.83 3.29
CA SER A 472 3.69 29.67 3.20
C SER A 472 3.93 29.16 1.79
N LEU A 473 3.25 29.72 0.77
CA LEU A 473 3.27 29.16 -0.58
C LEU A 473 4.64 29.33 -1.24
N LYS A 474 5.26 28.23 -1.64
CA LYS A 474 6.59 28.21 -2.27
C LYS A 474 6.53 27.83 -3.75
N TYR A 475 5.58 26.97 -4.12
CA TYR A 475 5.44 26.47 -5.48
C TYR A 475 4.01 26.68 -5.97
N LEU A 476 3.88 27.35 -7.13
CA LEU A 476 2.63 27.53 -7.85
C LEU A 476 2.78 27.06 -9.30
N GLU A 477 1.94 26.11 -9.70
CA GLU A 477 1.84 25.65 -11.09
C GLU A 477 0.44 25.92 -11.63
N LEU A 478 0.39 26.64 -12.75
CA LEU A 478 -0.81 26.92 -13.53
C LEU A 478 -0.61 26.36 -14.94
N ASN A 479 -1.41 25.36 -15.30
CA ASN A 479 -1.26 24.69 -16.59
C ASN A 479 -2.60 24.54 -17.32
N SER A 480 -2.60 24.79 -18.63
CA SER A 480 -3.75 24.59 -19.54
C SER A 480 -5.01 25.37 -19.14
N PHE A 481 -4.89 26.70 -19.08
CA PHE A 481 -6.02 27.63 -18.88
C PHE A 481 -6.34 28.39 -20.17
N TYR A 482 -7.61 28.38 -20.61
CA TYR A 482 -8.00 29.07 -21.85
C TYR A 482 -8.79 30.35 -21.59
N GLU A 483 -9.57 30.41 -20.51
CA GLU A 483 -10.41 31.58 -20.23
C GLU A 483 -9.83 32.57 -19.23
N LEU A 484 -8.85 32.16 -18.41
CA LEU A 484 -8.22 33.01 -17.39
C LEU A 484 -7.46 34.18 -18.03
N GLU A 485 -7.89 35.41 -17.76
CA GLU A 485 -7.36 36.62 -18.41
C GLU A 485 -6.31 37.34 -17.59
N TRP A 486 -6.34 37.24 -16.27
CA TRP A 486 -5.37 37.89 -15.39
C TRP A 486 -5.05 37.03 -14.16
N LEU A 487 -3.88 37.25 -13.59
CA LEU A 487 -3.46 36.63 -12.34
C LEU A 487 -3.91 37.45 -11.11
N PRO A 488 -4.21 36.80 -9.98
CA PRO A 488 -4.36 37.49 -8.69
C PRO A 488 -3.02 38.01 -8.17
N ASP A 489 -3.06 38.81 -7.11
CA ASP A 489 -1.84 39.23 -6.39
C ASP A 489 -1.18 38.00 -5.75
N MET A 490 0.13 37.86 -5.95
CA MET A 490 0.90 36.69 -5.53
C MET A 490 1.53 36.89 -4.15
N PRO A 491 1.71 35.83 -3.35
CA PRO A 491 2.35 35.93 -2.05
C PRO A 491 3.84 36.25 -2.19
N ALA A 492 4.38 36.96 -1.20
CA ALA A 492 5.79 37.32 -1.15
C ALA A 492 6.73 36.12 -0.93
N SER A 493 6.20 35.01 -0.41
CA SER A 493 6.93 33.77 -0.11
C SER A 493 7.19 32.88 -1.33
N LEU A 494 6.59 33.20 -2.48
CA LEU A 494 6.63 32.35 -3.67
C LEU A 494 8.05 32.21 -4.24
N GLU A 495 8.56 30.98 -4.31
CA GLU A 495 9.90 30.66 -4.79
C GLU A 495 9.89 30.20 -6.26
N THR A 496 8.84 29.49 -6.67
CA THR A 496 8.71 28.93 -8.02
C THR A 496 7.31 29.18 -8.58
N LEU A 497 7.26 29.74 -9.78
CA LEU A 497 6.03 29.93 -10.57
C LEU A 497 6.17 29.26 -11.93
N ILE A 498 5.23 28.39 -12.26
CA ILE A 498 5.14 27.72 -13.57
C ILE A 498 3.81 28.09 -14.22
N ILE A 499 3.87 28.65 -15.43
CA ILE A 499 2.70 28.97 -16.26
C ILE A 499 2.88 28.30 -17.64
N GLN A 500 2.08 27.28 -17.92
CA GLN A 500 2.16 26.49 -19.16
C GLN A 500 0.80 26.43 -19.85
N ASP A 501 0.80 26.43 -21.18
CA ASP A 501 -0.42 26.32 -22.00
C ASP A 501 -1.59 27.28 -21.63
N CYS A 502 -1.26 28.49 -21.14
CA CYS A 502 -2.25 29.52 -20.76
C CYS A 502 -2.37 30.64 -21.81
N GLN A 503 -3.17 30.49 -22.87
CA GLN A 503 -3.14 31.37 -24.05
C GLN A 503 -3.36 32.86 -23.73
N LYS A 504 -4.43 33.20 -23.00
CA LYS A 504 -4.74 34.61 -22.67
C LYS A 504 -3.75 35.23 -21.68
N LEU A 505 -3.23 34.45 -20.73
CA LEU A 505 -2.23 34.91 -19.75
C LEU A 505 -0.85 35.15 -20.36
N GLN A 506 -0.49 34.50 -21.47
CA GLN A 506 0.84 34.63 -22.07
C GLN A 506 1.22 36.09 -22.35
N GLU A 507 0.30 36.87 -22.94
CA GLU A 507 0.55 38.28 -23.24
C GLU A 507 0.63 39.11 -21.96
N GLN A 508 -0.24 38.83 -20.98
CA GLN A 508 -0.29 39.56 -19.71
C GLN A 508 0.91 39.30 -18.80
N CYS A 509 1.56 38.14 -18.95
CA CYS A 509 2.73 37.73 -18.17
C CYS A 509 4.06 38.06 -18.86
N ARG A 510 4.05 38.79 -19.99
CA ARG A 510 5.27 39.14 -20.73
C ARG A 510 6.21 39.99 -19.89
N LYS A 511 7.49 39.58 -19.81
CA LYS A 511 8.52 40.27 -19.02
C LYS A 511 8.62 41.76 -19.34
N GLY A 512 8.40 42.60 -18.33
CA GLY A 512 8.57 44.07 -18.38
C GLY A 512 7.47 44.86 -19.12
N GLU A 513 6.59 44.17 -19.86
CA GLU A 513 5.54 44.81 -20.68
C GLU A 513 4.13 44.37 -20.27
N GLY A 514 3.98 43.15 -19.75
CA GLY A 514 2.70 42.55 -19.42
C GLY A 514 2.11 43.12 -18.12
N ARG A 515 0.78 43.28 -18.11
CA ARG A 515 0.03 43.85 -16.97
C ARG A 515 0.21 43.07 -15.67
N ASP A 516 0.37 41.76 -15.75
CA ASP A 516 0.52 40.89 -14.57
C ASP A 516 1.97 40.71 -14.13
N TRP A 517 2.95 41.08 -14.97
CA TRP A 517 4.37 40.93 -14.64
C TRP A 517 4.77 41.52 -13.28
N PRO A 518 4.33 42.73 -12.89
CA PRO A 518 4.66 43.30 -11.58
C PRO A 518 4.19 42.46 -10.39
N LYS A 519 3.14 41.64 -10.56
CA LYS A 519 2.55 40.83 -9.47
C LYS A 519 3.44 39.68 -9.03
N PHE A 520 4.35 39.21 -9.89
CA PHE A 520 5.21 38.05 -9.62
C PHE A 520 6.68 38.29 -9.97
N ALA A 521 7.06 39.53 -10.29
CA ALA A 521 8.44 39.87 -10.65
C ALA A 521 9.47 39.60 -9.53
N HIS A 522 9.02 39.51 -8.27
CA HIS A 522 9.85 39.16 -7.11
C HIS A 522 10.20 37.66 -7.04
N VAL A 523 9.52 36.80 -7.80
CA VAL A 523 9.70 35.35 -7.75
C VAL A 523 11.04 34.96 -8.40
N PRO A 524 11.90 34.17 -7.73
CA PRO A 524 13.23 33.86 -8.24
C PRO A 524 13.23 32.86 -9.41
N ASN A 525 12.33 31.88 -9.41
CA ASN A 525 12.26 30.85 -10.46
C ASN A 525 10.94 30.92 -11.23
N ILE A 526 10.93 31.58 -12.38
CA ILE A 526 9.75 31.74 -13.22
C ILE A 526 9.89 30.90 -14.50
N TRP A 527 8.90 30.07 -14.80
CA TRP A 527 8.81 29.28 -16.02
C TRP A 527 7.54 29.62 -16.78
N ILE A 528 7.67 30.09 -18.03
CA ILE A 528 6.55 30.39 -18.91
C ILE A 528 6.74 29.65 -20.23
N GLN A 529 5.75 28.86 -20.66
CA GLN A 529 5.80 28.10 -21.94
C GLN A 529 7.09 27.26 -22.10
N HIS A 530 7.43 26.51 -21.04
CA HIS A 530 8.65 25.70 -20.94
C HIS A 530 9.98 26.49 -21.02
N ARG A 531 9.96 27.81 -20.90
CA ARG A 531 11.15 28.67 -20.86
C ARG A 531 11.33 29.27 -19.47
N GLN A 532 12.54 29.14 -18.93
CA GLN A 532 12.91 29.82 -17.69
C GLN A 532 13.15 31.31 -17.97
N ILE A 533 12.51 32.18 -17.21
CA ILE A 533 12.71 33.62 -17.27
C ILE A 533 13.63 34.01 -16.12
N SER A 534 14.85 34.45 -16.43
CA SER A 534 15.81 34.89 -15.42
C SER A 534 15.32 36.15 -14.70
N PRO A 535 15.38 36.24 -13.36
CA PRO A 535 15.11 37.48 -12.65
C PRO A 535 16.12 38.55 -13.09
N ILE A 536 15.72 39.82 -13.01
CA ILE A 536 16.63 40.94 -13.27
C ILE A 536 17.75 40.85 -12.23
N SER A 537 19.00 40.68 -12.67
CA SER A 537 20.15 41.04 -11.86
C SER A 537 20.02 42.53 -11.54
N SER A 538 19.67 42.87 -10.30
CA SER A 538 19.68 44.24 -9.82
C SER A 538 21.09 44.82 -10.05
N LEU A 539 21.19 45.80 -10.95
CA LEU A 539 22.34 46.70 -11.07
C LEU A 539 22.20 47.84 -10.06
#